data_AF-A5HGZ0-F1
#
_entry.id   AF-A5HGZ0-F1
#
_cell.length_a   1.000
_cell.length_b   1.000
_cell.length_c   1.000
_cell.angle_alpha   90.00
_cell.angle_beta   90.00
_cell.angle_gamma   90.00
#
_symmetry.space_group_name_H-M   'P 1'
#
loop_
_entity.id
_entity.type
_entity.pdbx_description
1 polymer ?
#
loop_
_entity_poly.entity_id
_entity_poly.type
_entity_poly.pdbx_seq_one_letter_code
_entity_poly.pdbx_strand_id
1 'polypeptide(L)' 'LSLQINQLQSVPDGAFDSLVNLETLDLDPNPWDC' A
#
# COMPACT_ATOMS: atom_id res chain seq x y z
N LEU A 1 10.77 -18.77 8.50
CA LEU A 1 10.54 -17.36 8.87
C LEU A 1 10.10 -16.62 7.61
N SER A 2 8.82 -16.27 7.49
CA SER A 2 8.31 -15.57 6.30
C SER A 2 8.53 -14.07 6.50
N LEU A 3 9.39 -13.47 5.69
CA LEU A 3 9.82 -12.07 5.77
C LEU A 3 9.22 -11.21 4.65
N GLN A 4 8.06 -11.60 4.11
CA GLN A 4 7.56 -11.09 2.82
C GLN A 4 6.39 -10.10 2.95
N ILE A 5 6.02 -9.70 4.17
CA ILE A 5 4.83 -8.88 4.44
C ILE A 5 5.28 -7.45 4.74
N ASN A 6 4.82 -6.49 3.94
CA ASN A 6 4.99 -5.08 4.27
C ASN A 6 4.10 -4.73 5.48
N GLN A 7 4.52 -3.79 6.31
CA GLN A 7 3.86 -3.48 7.60
C GLN A 7 3.13 -2.14 7.57
N LEU A 8 2.63 -1.75 6.41
CA LEU A 8 1.86 -0.52 6.28
C LEU A 8 0.51 -0.71 6.98
N GLN A 9 0.17 0.23 7.85
CA GLN A 9 -1.11 0.24 8.59
C GLN A 9 -2.06 1.32 8.06
N SER A 10 -1.52 2.36 7.42
CA SER A 10 -2.27 3.41 6.74
C SER A 10 -1.43 4.00 5.60
N VAL A 11 -2.11 4.64 4.64
CA VAL A 11 -1.48 5.40 3.57
C VAL A 11 -1.86 6.87 3.76
N PRO A 12 -0.92 7.84 3.62
CA PRO A 12 -1.26 9.25 3.66
C PRO A 12 -2.28 9.64 2.58
N ASP A 13 -3.16 10.58 2.91
CA ASP A 13 -4.04 11.19 1.94
C ASP A 13 -3.21 11.79 0.78
N GLY A 14 -3.60 11.45 -0.44
CA GLY A 14 -2.94 11.92 -1.64
C GLY A 14 -1.59 11.27 -1.97
N ALA A 15 -1.20 10.17 -1.29
CA ALA A 15 0.03 9.43 -1.60
C ALA A 15 0.11 8.95 -3.06
N PHE A 16 -1.02 8.82 -3.74
CA PHE A 16 -1.12 8.36 -5.12
C PHE A 16 -1.55 9.44 -6.12
N ASP A 17 -1.77 10.69 -5.66
CA ASP A 17 -2.31 11.77 -6.50
C ASP A 17 -1.39 12.13 -7.68
N SER A 18 -0.09 11.91 -7.52
CA SER A 18 0.91 12.16 -8.58
C SER A 18 1.08 10.98 -9.54
N LEU A 19 0.48 9.82 -9.27
CA LEU A 19 0.59 8.63 -10.11
C LEU A 19 -0.50 8.62 -11.18
N VAL A 20 -0.46 9.61 -12.06
CA VAL A 20 -1.51 9.90 -13.07
C VAL A 20 -1.72 8.74 -14.06
N ASN A 21 -0.74 7.86 -14.21
CA ASN A 21 -0.79 6.70 -15.11
C ASN A 21 -0.74 5.35 -14.36
N LEU A 22 -1.16 5.31 -13.09
CA LEU A 22 -1.20 4.07 -12.32
C LEU A 22 -2.36 3.18 -12.79
N GLU A 23 -2.05 2.04 -13.39
CA GLU A 23 -3.06 1.09 -13.88
C GLU A 23 -3.42 0.03 -12.84
N THR A 24 -2.46 -0.41 -12.01
CA THR A 24 -2.69 -1.43 -10.99
C THR A 24 -1.77 -1.18 -9.79
N LEU A 25 -2.33 -1.32 -8.59
CA LEU A 25 -1.64 -1.20 -7.32
C LEU A 25 -1.99 -2.40 -6.45
N ASP A 26 -0.98 -3.17 -6.05
CA ASP A 26 -1.12 -4.26 -5.11
C ASP A 26 -0.45 -3.87 -3.80
N LEU A 27 -1.26 -3.88 -2.74
CA LEU A 27 -0.88 -3.50 -1.39
C LEU A 27 -1.10 -4.67 -0.42
N ASP A 28 -1.35 -5.87 -0.95
CA ASP A 28 -1.41 -7.07 -0.14
C ASP A 28 -0.03 -7.77 -0.09
N PRO A 29 0.27 -8.47 1.01
CA PRO A 29 -0.40 -8.45 2.30
C PRO A 29 0.17 -7.32 3.19
N ASN A 30 -0.63 -6.31 3.53
CA ASN A 30 -0.30 -5.33 4.57
C ASN A 30 -1.37 -5.36 5.68
N PRO A 31 -1.00 -5.21 6.96
CA PRO A 31 -1.94 -5.21 8.09
C PRO A 31 -2.60 -3.83 8.25
N TRP A 32 -3.52 -3.49 7.34
CA TRP A 32 -4.25 -2.22 7.36
C TRP A 32 -5.10 -2.06 8.64
N ASP A 33 -5.05 -0.88 9.25
CA ASP A 33 -5.94 -0.50 10.34
C ASP A 33 -7.23 0.06 9.74
N CYS A 34 -8.36 -0.63 9.96
CA CYS A 34 -9.67 -0.33 9.36
C CYS A 34 -10.51 0.59 10.26
#